data_AF-A0AAN8Z5B5-F1
#
_entry.id   AF-A0AAN8Z5B5-F1
#
_cell.length_a   1.000
_cell.length_b   1.000
_cell.length_c   1.000
_cell.angle_alpha   90.00
_cell.angle_beta   90.00
_cell.angle_gamma   90.00
#
_symmetry.space_group_name_H-M   'P 1'
#
loop_
_entity.id
_entity.type
_entity.pdbx_description
1 polymer ?
#
loop_
_entity_poly.entity_id
_entity_poly.type
_entity_poly.pdbx_seq_one_letter_code
_entity_poly.pdbx_strand_id
1 'polypeptide(L)'
;MARWVNRTIRNRLWLILGKASTEKFSVDLQDLLLGLTFDNICGLTFGKEPEILSPELPENLFALAFESATEATLQRLHNPGFFWKFKKPLDFDQADRLVYLKAALAETLRLYPSLPEDFKYAISDDILPMGFVQAGSTVTYSIYSVGRMVSIWGDDCCEFKAERWLNSEGDRFEPPKDGYRFVAFNAGPRTCLGKDLAYLQMKSVASAVLQRYRPSLVPGHRVEQKMSLTLFMKHGLRVYLQPHALSPAIATSA
;
A
#
# COMPACT_ATOMS: atom_id res chain seq x y z
N MET A 1 -3.00 8.07 -15.74
CA MET A 1 -2.78 7.30 -14.50
C MET A 1 -3.56 7.89 -13.33
N ALA A 2 -3.29 9.13 -12.89
CA ALA A 2 -4.09 9.83 -11.86
C ALA A 2 -5.60 9.92 -12.18
N ARG A 3 -5.98 9.97 -13.47
CA ARG A 3 -7.38 9.97 -13.91
C ARG A 3 -8.18 8.75 -13.44
N TRP A 4 -7.59 7.54 -13.44
CA TRP A 4 -8.27 6.32 -13.01
C TRP A 4 -8.47 6.32 -11.49
N VAL A 5 -7.38 6.52 -10.74
CA VAL A 5 -7.41 6.62 -9.27
C VAL A 5 -8.40 7.69 -8.80
N ASN A 6 -8.36 8.90 -9.37
CA ASN A 6 -9.27 9.98 -9.02
C ASN A 6 -10.72 9.73 -9.44
N ARG A 7 -10.94 8.93 -10.50
CA ARG A 7 -12.28 8.53 -10.93
C ARG A 7 -12.89 7.53 -9.96
N THR A 8 -12.18 6.45 -9.63
CA THR A 8 -12.68 5.41 -8.71
C THR A 8 -12.84 5.97 -7.29
N ILE A 9 -11.92 6.84 -6.83
CA ILE A 9 -12.08 7.56 -5.56
C ILE A 9 -13.38 8.39 -5.55
N ARG A 10 -13.60 9.22 -6.57
CA ARG A 10 -14.73 10.16 -6.59
C ARG A 10 -16.07 9.49 -6.85
N ASN A 11 -16.10 8.51 -7.75
CA ASN A 11 -17.34 7.91 -8.21
C ASN A 11 -17.77 6.70 -7.38
N ARG A 12 -16.88 6.12 -6.57
CA ARG A 12 -17.21 4.95 -5.74
C ARG A 12 -16.88 5.18 -4.28
N LEU A 13 -15.58 5.36 -3.95
CA LEU A 13 -15.16 5.47 -2.57
C LEU A 13 -15.88 6.62 -1.85
N TRP A 14 -15.96 7.81 -2.46
CA TRP A 14 -16.66 8.95 -1.85
C TRP A 14 -18.15 8.72 -1.64
N LEU A 15 -18.83 8.00 -2.53
CA LEU A 15 -20.25 7.70 -2.35
C LEU A 15 -20.46 6.79 -1.15
N ILE A 16 -19.64 5.74 -1.01
CA ILE A 16 -19.70 4.81 0.11
C ILE A 16 -19.38 5.54 1.43
N LEU A 17 -18.28 6.31 1.47
CA LEU A 17 -17.86 7.04 2.67
C LEU A 17 -18.86 8.15 3.04
N GLY A 18 -19.42 8.85 2.05
CA GLY A 18 -20.42 9.90 2.25
C GLY A 18 -21.73 9.35 2.81
N LYS A 19 -22.19 8.22 2.27
CA LYS A 19 -23.37 7.51 2.79
C LYS A 19 -23.13 7.04 4.23
N ALA A 20 -22.00 6.38 4.49
CA ALA A 20 -21.61 5.93 5.84
C ALA A 20 -21.54 7.07 6.85
N SER A 21 -20.99 8.22 6.45
CA SER A 21 -20.91 9.40 7.30
C SER A 21 -22.28 10.00 7.60
N THR A 22 -23.16 10.08 6.59
CA THR A 22 -24.51 10.67 6.72
C THR A 22 -25.44 9.78 7.55
N GLU A 23 -25.43 8.49 7.26
CA GLU A 23 -26.27 7.49 7.92
C GLU A 23 -25.66 6.95 9.23
N LYS A 24 -24.44 7.40 9.57
CA LYS A 24 -23.72 7.07 10.82
C LYS A 24 -23.49 5.57 11.05
N PHE A 25 -23.29 4.80 9.97
CA PHE A 25 -22.87 3.41 10.07
C PHE A 25 -21.34 3.28 9.89
N SER A 26 -20.76 2.21 10.43
CA SER A 26 -19.33 1.94 10.30
C SER A 26 -18.99 1.22 8.99
N VAL A 27 -17.85 1.55 8.39
CA VAL A 27 -17.30 0.83 7.23
C VAL A 27 -16.02 0.11 7.58
N ASP A 28 -15.71 -0.97 6.87
CA ASP A 28 -14.40 -1.61 6.93
C ASP A 28 -13.46 -0.94 5.91
N LEU A 29 -12.57 -0.06 6.40
CA LEU A 29 -11.60 0.61 5.53
C LEU A 29 -10.61 -0.37 4.89
N GLN A 30 -10.29 -1.49 5.54
CA GLN A 30 -9.37 -2.46 4.92
C GLN A 30 -10.00 -3.01 3.63
N ASP A 31 -11.23 -3.46 3.72
CA ASP A 31 -11.95 -4.04 2.59
C ASP A 31 -12.13 -3.04 1.45
N LEU A 32 -12.56 -1.81 1.76
CA LEU A 32 -12.70 -0.74 0.77
C LEU A 32 -11.38 -0.37 0.08
N LEU A 33 -10.27 -0.30 0.84
CA LEU A 33 -8.96 0.02 0.30
C LEU A 33 -8.37 -1.12 -0.53
N LEU A 34 -8.64 -2.37 -0.16
CA LEU A 34 -8.25 -3.54 -0.96
C LEU A 34 -9.02 -3.57 -2.29
N GLY A 35 -10.34 -3.38 -2.25
CA GLY A 35 -11.16 -3.24 -3.45
C GLY A 35 -10.70 -2.10 -4.35
N LEU A 36 -10.36 -0.94 -3.77
CA LEU A 36 -9.80 0.19 -4.51
C LEU A 36 -8.46 -0.12 -5.17
N THR A 37 -7.57 -0.78 -4.43
CA THR A 37 -6.24 -1.16 -4.90
C THR A 37 -6.37 -2.12 -6.08
N PHE A 38 -7.26 -3.10 -5.95
CA PHE A 38 -7.55 -4.07 -7.00
C PHE A 38 -8.11 -3.43 -8.26
N ASP A 39 -9.16 -2.59 -8.14
CA ASP A 39 -9.76 -1.87 -9.26
C ASP A 39 -8.72 -1.00 -9.98
N ASN A 40 -7.87 -0.30 -9.22
CA ASN A 40 -6.82 0.55 -9.78
C ASN A 40 -5.72 -0.25 -10.50
N ILE A 41 -5.29 -1.39 -9.95
CA ILE A 41 -4.29 -2.25 -10.59
C ILE A 41 -4.86 -2.86 -11.87
N CYS A 42 -6.10 -3.33 -11.83
CA CYS A 42 -6.74 -3.95 -12.99
C CYS A 42 -7.02 -2.93 -14.11
N GLY A 43 -7.51 -1.74 -13.77
CA GLY A 43 -7.69 -0.64 -14.72
C GLY A 43 -6.37 -0.21 -15.37
N LEU A 44 -5.27 -0.22 -14.61
CA LEU A 44 -3.93 0.13 -15.11
C LEU A 44 -3.31 -0.97 -15.98
N THR A 45 -3.41 -2.23 -15.56
CA THR A 45 -2.74 -3.36 -16.21
C THR A 45 -3.54 -3.91 -17.39
N PHE A 46 -4.86 -3.97 -17.27
CA PHE A 46 -5.74 -4.62 -18.26
C PHE A 46 -6.65 -3.64 -19.00
N GLY A 47 -6.64 -2.35 -18.63
CA GLY A 47 -7.52 -1.35 -19.24
C GLY A 47 -9.00 -1.53 -18.91
N LYS A 48 -9.34 -2.41 -17.95
CA LYS A 48 -10.70 -2.73 -17.51
C LYS A 48 -10.79 -2.69 -15.99
N GLU A 49 -11.73 -1.91 -15.46
CA GLU A 49 -12.09 -1.91 -14.04
C GLU A 49 -13.07 -3.06 -13.75
N PRO A 50 -12.77 -3.97 -12.82
CA PRO A 50 -13.67 -5.06 -12.41
C PRO A 50 -14.86 -4.60 -11.56
N GLU A 51 -14.83 -3.35 -11.08
CA GLU A 51 -15.87 -2.71 -10.29
C GLU A 51 -16.15 -3.36 -8.93
N ILE A 52 -15.10 -3.84 -8.26
CA ILE A 52 -15.24 -4.50 -6.94
C ILE A 52 -15.79 -3.54 -5.87
N LEU A 53 -15.59 -2.23 -6.05
CA LEU A 53 -16.13 -1.18 -5.19
C LEU A 53 -17.60 -0.79 -5.48
N SER A 54 -18.37 -1.60 -6.21
CA SER A 54 -19.78 -1.28 -6.48
C SER A 54 -20.68 -1.55 -5.25
N PRO A 55 -21.83 -0.86 -5.10
CA PRO A 55 -22.74 -1.04 -3.96
C PRO A 55 -23.45 -2.41 -3.90
N GLU A 56 -23.30 -3.22 -4.94
CA GLU A 56 -23.98 -4.50 -5.13
C GLU A 56 -22.90 -5.59 -5.21
N LEU A 57 -22.78 -6.42 -4.18
CA LEU A 57 -21.74 -7.46 -4.05
C LEU A 57 -22.23 -8.80 -4.64
N PRO A 58 -21.81 -9.21 -5.84
CA PRO A 58 -21.82 -10.63 -6.21
C PRO A 58 -20.49 -11.29 -5.82
N GLU A 59 -20.55 -12.56 -5.37
CA GLU A 59 -19.37 -13.41 -5.21
C GLU A 59 -18.58 -13.45 -6.53
N ASN A 60 -17.34 -12.97 -6.49
CA ASN A 60 -16.62 -12.61 -7.71
C ASN A 60 -15.64 -13.69 -8.15
N LEU A 61 -16.06 -14.47 -9.15
CA LEU A 61 -15.24 -15.44 -9.92
C LEU A 61 -13.88 -14.88 -10.39
N PHE A 62 -13.73 -13.56 -10.50
CA PHE A 62 -12.49 -12.90 -10.90
C PHE A 62 -11.42 -12.87 -9.80
N ALA A 63 -11.78 -12.79 -8.51
CA ALA A 63 -10.80 -12.88 -7.42
C ALA A 63 -10.13 -14.27 -7.40
N LEU A 64 -10.93 -15.32 -7.57
CA LEU A 64 -10.47 -16.70 -7.75
C LEU A 64 -9.62 -16.88 -9.02
N ALA A 65 -10.02 -16.24 -10.12
CA ALA A 65 -9.23 -16.24 -11.36
C ALA A 65 -7.90 -15.48 -11.22
N PHE A 66 -7.87 -14.41 -10.41
CA PHE A 66 -6.67 -13.60 -10.16
C PHE A 66 -5.69 -14.32 -9.22
N GLU A 67 -6.20 -15.03 -8.20
CA GLU A 67 -5.42 -15.91 -7.33
C GLU A 67 -4.83 -17.06 -8.16
N SER A 68 -5.63 -17.69 -9.03
CA SER A 68 -5.18 -18.71 -9.99
C SER A 68 -4.17 -18.17 -11.02
N ALA A 69 -4.34 -16.94 -11.49
CA ALA A 69 -3.41 -16.29 -12.40
C ALA A 69 -2.09 -15.90 -11.72
N THR A 70 -2.13 -15.55 -10.43
CA THR A 70 -0.95 -15.24 -9.61
C THR A 70 -0.12 -16.51 -9.38
N GLU A 71 -0.79 -17.63 -9.08
CA GLU A 71 -0.20 -18.98 -9.00
C GLU A 71 0.43 -19.40 -10.34
N ALA A 72 -0.29 -19.20 -11.45
CA ALA A 72 0.21 -19.50 -12.80
C ALA A 72 1.33 -18.55 -13.27
N THR A 73 1.40 -17.33 -12.73
CA THR A 73 2.46 -16.35 -13.02
C THR A 73 3.74 -16.67 -12.24
N LEU A 74 3.62 -17.21 -11.02
CA LEU A 74 4.74 -17.76 -10.25
C LEU A 74 5.45 -18.91 -11.00
N GLN A 75 4.72 -19.67 -11.82
CA GLN A 75 5.28 -20.73 -12.67
C GLN A 75 6.02 -20.24 -13.93
N ARG A 76 5.89 -18.97 -14.33
CA ARG A 76 6.43 -18.45 -15.61
C ARG A 76 7.72 -17.62 -15.48
N LEU A 77 8.37 -17.61 -14.32
CA LEU A 77 9.59 -16.83 -14.06
C LEU A 77 10.89 -17.50 -14.56
N HIS A 78 10.90 -18.03 -15.79
CA HIS A 78 12.11 -18.48 -16.51
C HIS A 78 12.27 -17.70 -17.85
N ASN A 79 13.04 -16.60 -17.79
CA ASN A 79 13.79 -15.90 -18.88
C ASN A 79 13.02 -15.08 -19.96
N PRO A 80 13.67 -14.19 -20.77
CA PRO A 80 13.81 -12.76 -20.46
C PRO A 80 13.38 -11.77 -21.58
N GLY A 81 13.10 -10.52 -21.18
CA GLY A 81 13.61 -9.27 -21.79
C GLY A 81 13.08 -8.68 -23.12
N PHE A 82 12.49 -7.47 -23.00
CA PHE A 82 12.36 -6.38 -24.01
C PHE A 82 11.18 -6.46 -25.01
N PHE A 83 10.30 -5.47 -25.19
CA PHE A 83 10.38 -4.01 -25.19
C PHE A 83 9.19 -3.41 -24.45
N TRP A 84 9.37 -2.36 -23.63
CA TRP A 84 8.26 -1.41 -23.38
C TRP A 84 8.79 0.01 -23.21
N LYS A 85 8.45 0.89 -24.16
CA LYS A 85 8.77 2.32 -24.13
C LYS A 85 7.54 3.16 -24.47
N PHE A 86 7.32 4.15 -23.59
CA PHE A 86 6.62 5.43 -23.71
C PHE A 86 5.07 5.51 -23.81
N LYS A 87 4.45 6.19 -22.83
CA LYS A 87 4.01 7.61 -22.95
C LYS A 87 3.47 8.17 -21.60
N LYS A 88 3.80 9.44 -21.31
CA LYS A 88 3.24 10.35 -20.27
C LYS A 88 2.35 11.39 -20.99
N PRO A 89 1.36 12.08 -20.35
CA PRO A 89 1.66 13.07 -19.28
C PRO A 89 0.62 13.30 -18.15
N LEU A 90 1.11 14.00 -17.10
CA LEU A 90 0.54 14.93 -16.08
C LEU A 90 -0.69 14.52 -15.21
N ASP A 91 -0.80 14.89 -13.92
CA ASP A 91 -0.14 15.90 -13.08
C ASP A 91 0.25 15.30 -11.69
N PHE A 92 1.51 15.53 -11.26
CA PHE A 92 2.15 14.95 -10.06
C PHE A 92 2.36 16.00 -8.95
N ASP A 93 2.13 17.29 -9.23
CA ASP A 93 2.74 18.39 -8.48
C ASP A 93 2.10 18.66 -7.10
N GLN A 94 0.85 18.27 -6.88
CA GLN A 94 0.20 18.41 -5.57
C GLN A 94 0.48 17.24 -4.63
N ALA A 95 0.67 16.02 -5.18
CA ALA A 95 1.02 14.88 -4.36
C ALA A 95 2.40 15.09 -3.75
N ASP A 96 3.39 15.54 -4.52
CA ASP A 96 4.78 15.74 -4.05
C ASP A 96 4.90 16.72 -2.87
N ARG A 97 3.95 17.65 -2.70
CA ARG A 97 3.90 18.58 -1.55
C ARG A 97 3.46 17.94 -0.24
N LEU A 98 2.86 16.75 -0.26
CA LEU A 98 2.43 16.03 0.96
C LEU A 98 3.62 15.25 1.56
N VAL A 99 4.66 15.98 1.93
CA VAL A 99 5.94 15.44 2.42
C VAL A 99 5.74 14.64 3.70
N TYR A 100 5.05 15.22 4.69
CA TYR A 100 4.75 14.53 5.95
C TYR A 100 3.87 13.29 5.73
N LEU A 101 2.92 13.33 4.80
CA LEU A 101 2.11 12.16 4.47
C LEU A 101 2.97 11.04 3.87
N LYS A 102 3.92 11.36 2.99
CA LYS A 102 4.86 10.38 2.44
C LYS A 102 5.73 9.77 3.54
N ALA A 103 6.19 10.60 4.48
CA ALA A 103 6.94 10.17 5.66
C ALA A 103 6.12 9.21 6.55
N ALA A 104 4.87 9.56 6.88
CA ALA A 104 3.97 8.71 7.64
C ALA A 104 3.64 7.38 6.92
N LEU A 105 3.52 7.40 5.59
CA LEU A 105 3.32 6.19 4.79
C LEU A 105 4.57 5.31 4.77
N ALA A 106 5.77 5.90 4.67
CA ALA A 106 7.02 5.16 4.75
C ALA A 106 7.21 4.52 6.14
N GLU A 107 6.88 5.25 7.19
CA GLU A 107 6.92 4.73 8.56
C GLU A 107 5.90 3.63 8.80
N THR A 108 4.69 3.78 8.25
CA THR A 108 3.69 2.71 8.23
C THR A 108 4.24 1.46 7.55
N LEU A 109 4.90 1.57 6.39
CA LEU A 109 5.46 0.43 5.68
C LEU A 109 6.68 -0.18 6.37
N ARG A 110 7.43 0.59 7.15
CA ARG A 110 8.54 0.06 7.97
C ARG A 110 8.01 -0.86 9.06
N LEU A 111 6.95 -0.45 9.74
CA LEU A 111 6.35 -1.24 10.83
C LEU A 111 5.38 -2.31 10.30
N TYR A 112 4.64 -2.02 9.23
CA TYR A 112 3.57 -2.88 8.71
C TYR A 112 3.74 -3.04 7.19
N PRO A 113 4.83 -3.67 6.73
CA PRO A 113 5.03 -3.95 5.31
C PRO A 113 3.94 -4.88 4.79
N SER A 114 3.47 -4.64 3.56
CA SER A 114 2.44 -5.48 2.94
C SER A 114 2.91 -6.93 2.74
N LEU A 115 4.20 -7.14 2.49
CA LEU A 115 4.84 -8.46 2.47
C LEU A 115 5.79 -8.54 3.68
N PRO A 116 5.48 -9.36 4.71
CA PRO A 116 6.28 -9.42 5.92
C PRO A 116 7.59 -10.20 5.75
N GLU A 117 7.69 -11.07 4.75
CA GLU A 117 8.84 -11.90 4.43
C GLU A 117 9.07 -11.92 2.92
N ASP A 118 10.34 -12.01 2.51
CA ASP A 118 10.73 -12.24 1.12
C ASP A 118 11.80 -13.35 1.10
N PHE A 119 11.80 -14.15 0.04
CA PHE A 119 12.68 -15.28 -0.14
C PHE A 119 13.39 -15.24 -1.50
N LYS A 120 14.56 -15.85 -1.56
CA LYS A 120 15.42 -15.97 -2.75
C LYS A 120 15.88 -17.40 -2.88
N TYR A 121 15.87 -17.93 -4.10
CA TYR A 121 16.33 -19.29 -4.39
C TYR A 121 17.76 -19.26 -4.91
N ALA A 122 18.66 -20.03 -4.29
CA ALA A 122 20.05 -20.13 -4.70
C ALA A 122 20.18 -21.05 -5.91
N ILE A 123 20.52 -20.47 -7.07
CA ILE A 123 20.74 -21.21 -8.33
C ILE A 123 22.11 -21.91 -8.38
N SER A 124 23.07 -21.45 -7.59
CA SER A 124 24.39 -22.04 -7.42
C SER A 124 24.85 -21.85 -5.97
N ASP A 125 25.87 -22.60 -5.57
CA ASP A 125 26.54 -22.42 -4.28
C ASP A 125 27.02 -20.96 -4.15
N ASP A 126 26.88 -20.39 -2.96
CA ASP A 126 27.23 -19.00 -2.66
C ASP A 126 27.72 -18.86 -1.20
N ILE A 127 28.37 -17.74 -0.88
CA ILE A 127 28.87 -17.42 0.46
C ILE A 127 28.29 -16.08 0.90
N LEU A 128 27.44 -16.11 1.92
CA LEU A 128 26.98 -14.92 2.63
C LEU A 128 28.01 -14.50 3.70
N PRO A 129 27.96 -13.24 4.18
CA PRO A 129 28.85 -12.77 5.25
C PRO A 129 28.87 -13.65 6.51
N MET A 130 27.80 -14.42 6.74
CA MET A 130 27.58 -15.25 7.91
C MET A 130 27.69 -16.76 7.64
N GLY A 131 27.92 -17.20 6.40
CA GLY A 131 28.02 -18.63 6.09
C GLY A 131 27.77 -19.02 4.63
N PHE A 132 27.98 -20.31 4.35
CA PHE A 132 27.77 -20.92 3.04
C PHE A 132 26.29 -21.20 2.77
N VAL A 133 25.86 -20.99 1.53
CA VAL A 133 24.53 -21.32 1.02
C VAL A 133 24.69 -22.29 -0.15
N GLN A 134 24.13 -23.49 0.00
CA GLN A 134 24.19 -24.50 -1.05
C GLN A 134 23.17 -24.19 -2.17
N ALA A 135 23.53 -24.51 -3.41
CA ALA A 135 22.61 -24.53 -4.54
C ALA A 135 21.33 -25.33 -4.21
N GLY A 136 20.20 -24.78 -4.60
CA GLY A 136 18.88 -25.33 -4.28
C GLY A 136 18.29 -24.89 -2.95
N SER A 137 19.05 -24.15 -2.12
CA SER A 137 18.53 -23.59 -0.87
C SER A 137 17.64 -22.36 -1.10
N THR A 138 16.69 -22.15 -0.20
CA THR A 138 15.92 -20.90 -0.12
C THR A 138 16.43 -20.04 1.03
N VAL A 139 16.80 -18.80 0.73
CA VAL A 139 17.21 -17.79 1.71
C VAL A 139 16.04 -16.84 1.93
N THR A 140 15.55 -16.77 3.17
CA THR A 140 14.42 -15.90 3.56
C THR A 140 14.89 -14.80 4.50
N TYR A 141 14.35 -13.59 4.35
CA TYR A 141 14.52 -12.51 5.30
C TYR A 141 13.16 -11.90 5.68
N SER A 142 13.03 -11.54 6.95
CA SER A 142 11.81 -10.93 7.48
C SER A 142 11.88 -9.41 7.36
N ILE A 143 11.16 -8.86 6.37
CA ILE A 143 10.97 -7.42 6.19
C ILE A 143 10.31 -6.82 7.45
N TYR A 144 9.33 -7.54 8.02
CA TYR A 144 8.63 -7.13 9.24
C TYR A 144 9.57 -6.98 10.45
N SER A 145 10.52 -7.91 10.59
CA SER A 145 11.50 -7.90 11.68
C SER A 145 12.58 -6.85 11.45
N VAL A 146 13.11 -6.73 10.22
CA VAL A 146 14.10 -5.70 9.84
C VAL A 146 13.61 -4.30 10.19
N GLY A 147 12.32 -4.04 9.99
CA GLY A 147 11.68 -2.79 10.41
C GLY A 147 11.82 -2.50 11.91
N ARG A 148 11.97 -3.50 12.78
CA ARG A 148 12.00 -3.39 14.26
C ARG A 148 13.34 -3.76 14.89
N MET A 149 14.40 -3.93 14.10
CA MET A 149 15.70 -4.29 14.64
C MET A 149 16.38 -3.06 15.27
N VAL A 150 16.74 -3.14 16.54
CA VAL A 150 17.48 -2.09 17.26
C VAL A 150 18.82 -1.78 16.58
N SER A 151 19.54 -2.80 16.12
CA SER A 151 20.82 -2.63 15.40
C SER A 151 20.70 -1.84 14.10
N ILE A 152 19.48 -1.77 13.54
CA ILE A 152 19.19 -0.99 12.35
C ILE A 152 18.59 0.34 12.81
N TRP A 153 17.42 0.33 13.44
CA TRP A 153 16.60 1.52 13.65
C TRP A 153 16.82 2.27 14.98
N GLY A 154 17.69 1.77 15.86
CA GLY A 154 17.94 2.34 17.19
C GLY A 154 16.91 1.87 18.24
N ASP A 155 17.02 2.40 19.45
CA ASP A 155 16.19 1.97 20.60
C ASP A 155 14.70 2.26 20.40
N ASP A 156 14.36 3.27 19.60
CA ASP A 156 13.00 3.66 19.27
C ASP A 156 12.46 2.95 18.01
N CYS A 157 13.06 1.82 17.61
CA CYS A 157 12.67 1.03 16.44
C CYS A 157 11.21 0.54 16.47
N CYS A 158 10.59 0.44 17.64
CA CYS A 158 9.19 0.02 17.77
C CYS A 158 8.20 1.20 17.77
N GLU A 159 8.69 2.44 17.83
CA GLU A 159 7.85 3.63 17.84
C GLU A 159 7.49 4.07 16.42
N PHE A 160 6.26 4.56 16.24
CA PHE A 160 5.86 5.23 15.00
C PHE A 160 6.33 6.69 15.03
N LYS A 161 7.29 7.04 14.17
CA LYS A 161 7.86 8.39 14.07
C LYS A 161 8.12 8.75 12.61
N ALA A 162 7.20 9.50 12.01
CA ALA A 162 7.31 9.92 10.62
C ALA A 162 8.53 10.82 10.38
N GLU A 163 8.97 11.55 11.39
CA GLU A 163 10.10 12.48 11.38
C GLU A 163 11.43 11.79 11.02
N ARG A 164 11.54 10.46 11.19
CA ARG A 164 12.72 9.67 10.75
C ARG A 164 12.99 9.77 9.25
N TRP A 165 11.97 10.13 8.48
CA TRP A 165 12.00 10.19 7.02
C TRP A 165 12.13 11.61 6.50
N LEU A 166 12.37 12.58 7.39
CA LEU A 166 12.46 13.99 7.06
C LEU A 166 13.89 14.49 7.29
N ASN A 167 14.27 15.53 6.56
CA ASN A 167 15.48 16.29 6.88
C ASN A 167 15.34 17.05 8.22
N SER A 168 16.41 17.67 8.69
CA SER A 168 16.44 18.44 9.95
C SER A 168 15.35 19.52 10.05
N GLU A 169 15.00 20.15 8.93
CA GLU A 169 13.99 21.21 8.85
C GLU A 169 12.55 20.67 8.77
N GLY A 170 12.35 19.36 8.56
CA GLY A 170 11.03 18.75 8.46
C GLY A 170 10.29 19.02 7.14
N ASP A 171 10.90 19.69 6.17
CA ASP A 171 10.25 20.17 4.94
C ASP A 171 10.47 19.26 3.73
N ARG A 172 11.40 18.31 3.80
CA ARG A 172 11.74 17.40 2.70
C ARG A 172 11.81 15.94 3.14
N PHE A 173 11.32 15.06 2.28
CA PHE A 173 11.41 13.61 2.48
C PHE A 173 12.83 13.13 2.16
N GLU A 174 13.53 12.65 3.17
CA GLU A 174 14.91 12.18 3.12
C GLU A 174 14.99 10.77 3.72
N PRO A 175 14.82 9.70 2.92
CA PRO A 175 14.93 8.33 3.41
C PRO A 175 16.40 7.96 3.68
N PRO A 176 16.66 6.87 4.42
CA PRO A 176 18.04 6.40 4.63
C PRO A 176 18.78 6.17 3.31
N LYS A 177 20.03 6.62 3.23
CA LYS A 177 20.87 6.49 2.02
C LYS A 177 21.16 5.04 1.66
N ASP A 178 21.24 4.17 2.66
CA ASP A 178 21.34 2.74 2.47
C ASP A 178 19.96 2.15 2.13
N GLY A 179 19.78 1.75 0.87
CA GLY A 179 18.55 1.14 0.38
C GLY A 179 18.21 -0.20 1.05
N TYR A 180 19.19 -0.89 1.64
CA TYR A 180 18.97 -2.16 2.34
C TYR A 180 18.47 -1.97 3.77
N ARG A 181 18.41 -0.73 4.26
CA ARG A 181 17.86 -0.38 5.56
C ARG A 181 16.33 -0.36 5.57
N PHE A 182 15.72 0.00 4.43
CA PHE A 182 14.26 0.02 4.23
C PHE A 182 13.86 -0.87 3.06
N VAL A 183 13.59 -2.14 3.37
CA VAL A 183 13.36 -3.21 2.37
C VAL A 183 11.88 -3.49 2.09
N ALA A 184 10.94 -2.64 2.52
CA ALA A 184 9.51 -2.81 2.22
C ALA A 184 9.20 -2.77 0.70
N PHE A 185 10.10 -2.18 -0.09
CA PHE A 185 10.06 -2.20 -1.55
C PHE A 185 11.26 -2.94 -2.16
N ASN A 186 11.93 -3.81 -1.39
CA ASN A 186 13.22 -4.40 -1.74
C ASN A 186 14.30 -3.35 -2.04
N ALA A 187 15.49 -3.81 -2.45
CA ALA A 187 16.63 -2.97 -2.77
C ALA A 187 17.40 -3.52 -3.98
N GLY A 188 18.31 -2.71 -4.53
CA GLY A 188 19.17 -3.09 -5.64
C GLY A 188 18.39 -3.45 -6.92
N PRO A 189 18.88 -4.42 -7.72
CA PRO A 189 18.26 -4.81 -8.99
C PRO A 189 16.81 -5.35 -8.89
N ARG A 190 16.36 -5.69 -7.68
CA ARG A 190 15.02 -6.21 -7.41
C ARG A 190 14.14 -5.21 -6.66
N THR A 191 14.53 -3.93 -6.65
CA THR A 191 13.68 -2.85 -6.14
C THR A 191 12.32 -2.88 -6.85
N CYS A 192 11.25 -2.76 -6.08
CA CYS A 192 9.88 -2.82 -6.57
C CYS A 192 9.62 -1.74 -7.62
N LEU A 193 9.33 -2.18 -8.85
CA LEU A 193 8.99 -1.30 -9.97
C LEU A 193 7.73 -0.45 -9.67
N GLY A 194 6.83 -0.95 -8.83
CA GLY A 194 5.60 -0.27 -8.42
C GLY A 194 5.74 0.74 -7.29
N LYS A 195 6.94 0.96 -6.73
CA LYS A 195 7.17 1.79 -5.53
C LYS A 195 6.55 3.20 -5.65
N ASP A 196 6.86 3.91 -6.73
CA ASP A 196 6.40 5.30 -6.90
C ASP A 196 4.89 5.35 -7.15
N LEU A 197 4.35 4.36 -7.87
CA LEU A 197 2.91 4.23 -8.09
C LEU A 197 2.17 3.95 -6.77
N ALA A 198 2.72 3.09 -5.92
CA ALA A 198 2.15 2.77 -4.61
C ALA A 198 2.11 4.02 -3.72
N TYR A 199 3.20 4.79 -3.65
CA TYR A 199 3.20 6.08 -2.93
C TYR A 199 2.18 7.06 -3.49
N LEU A 200 2.04 7.17 -4.81
CA LEU A 200 1.04 8.04 -5.42
C LEU A 200 -0.38 7.61 -5.01
N GLN A 201 -0.71 6.33 -5.15
CA GLN A 201 -2.03 5.80 -4.78
C GLN A 201 -2.32 6.00 -3.29
N MET A 202 -1.41 5.61 -2.41
CA MET A 202 -1.57 5.79 -0.96
C MET A 202 -1.77 7.26 -0.60
N LYS A 203 -1.00 8.18 -1.19
CA LYS A 203 -1.14 9.63 -0.95
C LYS A 203 -2.48 10.16 -1.46
N SER A 204 -2.89 9.78 -2.67
CA SER A 204 -4.19 10.19 -3.23
C SER A 204 -5.35 9.73 -2.37
N VAL A 205 -5.34 8.47 -1.92
CA VAL A 205 -6.43 7.91 -1.13
C VAL A 205 -6.46 8.48 0.29
N ALA A 206 -5.32 8.49 0.98
CA ALA A 206 -5.24 9.04 2.32
C ALA A 206 -5.63 10.52 2.33
N SER A 207 -5.16 11.31 1.37
CA SER A 207 -5.54 12.71 1.23
C SER A 207 -7.02 12.89 0.94
N ALA A 208 -7.61 12.06 0.06
CA ALA A 208 -9.02 12.13 -0.27
C ALA A 208 -9.94 11.84 0.94
N VAL A 209 -9.54 10.90 1.80
CA VAL A 209 -10.26 10.54 3.03
C VAL A 209 -10.04 11.61 4.11
N LEU A 210 -8.79 11.91 4.45
CA LEU A 210 -8.44 12.78 5.58
C LEU A 210 -8.83 14.24 5.39
N GLN A 211 -8.93 14.73 4.15
CA GLN A 211 -9.45 16.08 3.90
C GLN A 211 -10.94 16.24 4.22
N ARG A 212 -11.72 15.14 4.12
CA ARG A 212 -13.19 15.18 4.21
C ARG A 212 -13.69 14.64 5.53
N TYR A 213 -13.01 13.64 6.06
CA TYR A 213 -13.48 12.87 7.19
C TYR A 213 -12.36 12.71 8.22
N ARG A 214 -12.79 12.68 9.48
CA ARG A 214 -12.03 12.18 10.62
C ARG A 214 -12.48 10.74 10.90
N PRO A 215 -11.69 9.72 10.53
CA PRO A 215 -11.99 8.35 10.90
C PRO A 215 -11.85 8.16 12.41
N SER A 216 -12.76 7.40 13.01
CA SER A 216 -12.70 6.99 14.41
C SER A 216 -12.97 5.50 14.51
N LEU A 217 -12.14 4.79 15.25
CA LEU A 217 -12.26 3.35 15.42
C LEU A 217 -13.60 3.00 16.07
N VAL A 218 -14.27 1.94 15.60
CA VAL A 218 -15.46 1.42 16.28
C VAL A 218 -15.09 1.02 17.72
N PRO A 219 -15.86 1.42 18.75
CA PRO A 219 -15.55 1.08 20.13
C PRO A 219 -15.36 -0.44 20.32
N GLY A 220 -14.27 -0.84 20.96
CA GLY A 220 -13.93 -2.24 21.20
C GLY A 220 -13.37 -3.00 19.99
N HIS A 221 -13.20 -2.37 18.83
CA HIS A 221 -12.58 -3.01 17.66
C HIS A 221 -11.10 -3.34 17.93
N ARG A 222 -10.71 -4.58 17.66
CA ARG A 222 -9.33 -5.04 17.86
C ARG A 222 -8.53 -4.90 16.57
N VAL A 223 -7.45 -4.13 16.62
CA VAL A 223 -6.50 -3.98 15.50
C VAL A 223 -5.36 -4.99 15.71
N GLU A 224 -5.56 -6.21 15.22
CA GLU A 224 -4.59 -7.31 15.29
C GLU A 224 -4.08 -7.63 13.89
N GLN A 225 -2.78 -7.88 13.74
CA GLN A 225 -2.20 -8.33 12.49
C GLN A 225 -2.40 -9.85 12.31
N LYS A 226 -2.74 -10.26 11.10
CA LYS A 226 -2.69 -11.66 10.66
C LYS A 226 -1.46 -11.82 9.77
N MET A 227 -0.48 -12.60 10.25
CA MET A 227 0.66 -12.99 9.41
C MET A 227 0.16 -14.01 8.38
N SER A 228 0.14 -13.59 7.12
CA SER A 228 -0.08 -14.44 5.94
C SER A 228 0.88 -14.00 4.84
N LEU A 229 0.75 -14.53 3.62
CA LEU A 229 1.57 -14.10 2.46
C LEU A 229 1.65 -12.58 2.36
N THR A 230 0.51 -11.93 2.60
CA THR A 230 0.41 -10.49 2.83
C THR A 230 0.02 -10.21 4.28
N LEU A 231 0.48 -9.09 4.82
CA LEU A 231 0.12 -8.63 6.16
C LEU A 231 -1.21 -7.86 6.12
N PHE A 232 -2.24 -8.40 6.78
CA PHE A 232 -3.55 -7.76 6.88
C PHE A 232 -4.02 -7.67 8.33
N MET A 233 -4.95 -6.75 8.60
CA MET A 233 -5.69 -6.74 9.86
C MET A 233 -6.67 -7.89 9.89
N LYS A 234 -6.52 -8.75 10.91
CA LYS A 234 -7.28 -9.98 11.13
C LYS A 234 -8.80 -9.75 11.18
N HIS A 235 -9.21 -8.59 11.67
CA HIS A 235 -10.62 -8.21 11.87
C HIS A 235 -11.05 -7.05 10.96
N GLY A 236 -10.25 -6.73 9.94
CA GLY A 236 -10.43 -5.51 9.15
C GLY A 236 -10.18 -4.24 9.96
N LEU A 237 -10.54 -3.08 9.40
CA LEU A 237 -10.41 -1.77 10.04
C LEU A 237 -11.75 -1.07 10.05
N ARG A 238 -12.58 -1.38 11.05
CA ARG A 238 -13.91 -0.79 11.16
C ARG A 238 -13.86 0.59 11.79
N VAL A 239 -14.37 1.59 11.07
CA VAL A 239 -14.38 2.98 11.50
C VAL A 239 -15.72 3.65 11.27
N TYR A 240 -16.03 4.64 12.11
CA TYR A 240 -16.99 5.70 11.80
C TYR A 240 -16.30 6.88 11.14
N LEU A 241 -17.00 7.57 10.25
CA LEU A 241 -16.49 8.72 9.52
C LEU A 241 -17.24 9.98 9.95
N GLN A 242 -16.55 10.88 10.62
CA GLN A 242 -17.09 12.18 11.00
C GLN A 242 -16.65 13.22 9.96
N PRO A 243 -17.55 14.04 9.38
CA PRO A 243 -17.14 15.10 8.48
C PRO A 243 -16.23 16.11 9.18
N HIS A 244 -15.25 16.66 8.47
CA HIS A 244 -14.53 17.84 8.95
C HIS A 244 -15.44 19.07 8.87
N ALA A 245 -15.45 19.90 9.92
CA ALA A 245 -16.23 21.14 10.01
C ALA A 245 -15.92 22.18 8.89
N LEU A 246 -14.86 21.96 8.10
CA LEU A 246 -14.40 22.86 7.03
C LEU A 246 -14.81 22.43 5.62
N SER A 247 -15.55 21.32 5.43
CA SER A 247 -16.11 21.02 4.11
C SER A 247 -17.48 21.69 3.99
N PRO A 248 -17.66 22.69 3.10
CA PRO A 248 -19.01 23.11 2.73
C PRO A 248 -19.73 21.86 2.25
N ALA A 249 -20.97 21.68 2.68
CA ALA A 249 -21.87 20.75 2.05
C ALA A 249 -21.83 21.07 0.55
N ILE A 250 -21.34 20.13 -0.27
CA ILE A 250 -21.59 20.20 -1.70
C ILE A 250 -23.09 19.99 -1.80
N ALA A 251 -23.82 21.10 -1.78
CA ALA A 251 -25.24 21.14 -2.04
C ALA A 251 -25.43 20.47 -3.39
N THR A 252 -26.07 19.30 -3.37
CA THR A 252 -26.72 18.73 -4.54
C THR A 252 -27.78 19.72 -4.98
N SER A 253 -27.43 20.60 -5.92
CA SER A 253 -28.39 21.39 -6.68
C SER A 253 -28.84 20.57 -7.88
N ALA A 254 -30.12 20.16 -7.83
CA ALA A 254 -31.07 19.83 -8.89
C ALA A 254 -30.56 19.11 -10.15
#